data_AF-A0A847CT98-F1
#
_entry.id   AF-A0A847CT98-F1
#
_cell.length_a   1.000
_cell.length_b   1.000
_cell.length_c   1.000
_cell.angle_alpha   90.00
_cell.angle_beta   90.00
_cell.angle_gamma   90.00
#
_symmetry.space_group_name_H-M   'P 1'
#
loop_
_entity.id
_entity.type
_entity.pdbx_description
1 polymer ?
#
loop_
_entity_poly.entity_id
_entity_poly.type
_entity_poly.pdbx_seq_one_letter_code
_entity_poly.pdbx_strand_id
1 'polypeptide(L)'
;MRKTFLPILALSMLMILISPKDLSLASNIDESKISNNLYKHQSSLFGYSEETKKTESLPKTQIHYSYVNGYPEGEFRPDAEITRAEIASIFEGLLVGQTFYDKNEIHFLDVNAEDWYYRSVTFMTKQGYMSGYPEGYFEPNMPITRAELVTVLRRYQNATGGEGGTVQFSDISPDHWAYNDLLMASELGWLKGYADKQFRPNASITRAEAITLINRVLGRKPDSDSIEKNKSRLKNFIDEKDHWAHLDICEAANTHEYYIDSENNEIWTRILNY
;
A
#
# COMPACT_ATOMS: atom_id res chain seq x y z
N MET A 1 0.93 -12.00 23.44
CA MET A 1 1.44 -10.65 23.10
C MET A 1 2.10 -10.72 21.73
N ARG A 2 1.39 -10.36 20.66
CA ARG A 2 1.96 -10.27 19.30
C ARG A 2 2.39 -8.83 19.05
N LYS A 3 3.69 -8.61 18.82
CA LYS A 3 4.23 -7.33 18.37
C LYS A 3 4.16 -7.32 16.84
N THR A 4 3.26 -6.52 16.28
CA THR A 4 3.26 -6.17 14.86
C THR A 4 4.36 -5.13 14.64
N PHE A 5 5.38 -5.49 13.87
CA PHE A 5 6.40 -4.55 13.40
C PHE A 5 5.83 -3.77 12.20
N LEU A 6 5.57 -2.47 12.35
CA LEU A 6 5.46 -1.53 11.24
C LEU A 6 6.87 -1.14 10.77
N PRO A 7 7.14 -0.98 9.47
CA PRO A 7 8.42 -0.47 8.99
C PRO A 7 8.52 1.04 9.27
N ILE A 8 9.72 1.45 9.68
CA ILE A 8 10.10 2.82 10.04
C ILE A 8 10.31 3.63 8.76
N LEU A 9 9.47 4.64 8.52
CA LEU A 9 9.71 5.69 7.52
C LEU A 9 9.19 7.02 8.04
N ALA A 10 10.00 7.70 8.88
CA ALA A 10 9.85 9.12 9.16
C ALA A 10 11.12 9.64 9.86
N LEU A 11 12.16 10.04 9.11
CA LEU A 11 13.16 10.98 9.62
C LEU A 11 14.03 11.55 8.49
N SER A 12 13.64 12.69 7.90
CA SER A 12 14.59 13.71 7.41
C SER A 12 13.88 14.89 6.72
N MET A 13 13.27 15.81 7.47
CA MET A 13 13.19 17.22 7.02
C MET A 13 12.70 18.16 8.13
N LEU A 14 13.58 18.58 9.04
CA LEU A 14 13.45 19.90 9.69
C LEU A 14 14.77 20.31 10.37
N MET A 15 15.72 20.85 9.61
CA MET A 15 16.82 21.64 10.18
C MET A 15 17.44 22.55 9.11
N ILE A 16 16.89 23.75 8.94
CA ILE A 16 17.56 24.93 8.37
C ILE A 16 16.84 26.13 9.01
N LEU A 17 17.38 26.85 10.00
CA LEU A 17 18.37 27.93 9.87
C LEU A 17 18.92 28.30 11.28
N ILE A 18 20.15 27.91 11.62
CA ILE A 18 20.95 28.59 12.66
C ILE A 18 22.40 28.70 12.16
N SER A 19 23.00 29.89 12.31
CA SER A 19 24.35 30.23 11.87
C SER A 19 25.45 29.46 12.65
N PRO A 20 26.59 29.09 12.05
CA PRO A 20 27.63 28.26 12.68
C PRO A 20 28.35 28.85 13.91
N LYS A 21 28.12 30.13 14.27
CA LYS A 21 28.85 30.80 15.35
C LYS A 21 28.29 30.60 16.76
N ASP A 22 27.08 30.04 16.91
CA ASP A 22 26.44 29.86 18.23
C ASP A 22 26.48 28.40 18.74
N LEU A 23 27.16 27.49 18.04
CA LEU A 23 27.15 26.06 18.35
C LEU A 23 27.96 25.63 19.58
N SER A 24 28.64 26.55 20.29
CA SER A 24 29.47 26.22 21.46
C SER A 24 28.90 26.66 22.82
N LEU A 25 27.68 27.21 22.86
CA LEU A 25 27.00 27.59 24.11
C LEU A 25 25.64 26.89 24.34
N ALA A 26 25.21 26.00 23.46
CA ALA A 26 23.87 25.40 23.50
C ALA A 26 23.81 23.96 24.02
N SER A 27 24.72 23.52 24.89
CA SER A 27 24.69 22.15 25.42
C SER A 27 23.78 21.94 26.64
N ASN A 28 23.04 22.97 27.10
CA ASN A 28 22.12 22.84 28.25
C ASN A 28 20.90 23.77 28.21
N ILE A 29 20.40 24.13 27.02
CA ILE A 29 19.19 24.95 26.89
C ILE A 29 17.99 24.05 26.59
N ASP A 30 17.08 23.98 27.55
CA ASP A 30 15.78 23.30 27.41
C ASP A 30 14.83 24.20 26.60
N GLU A 31 14.73 23.96 25.29
CA GLU A 31 13.91 24.74 24.34
C GLU A 31 12.42 24.80 24.72
N SER A 32 11.92 23.81 25.46
CA SER A 32 10.53 23.77 25.94
C SER A 32 10.21 24.87 26.98
N LYS A 33 11.24 25.44 27.62
CA LYS A 33 11.10 26.51 28.61
C LYS A 33 11.16 27.90 28.00
N ILE A 34 11.81 28.05 26.85
CA ILE A 34 11.92 29.35 26.16
C ILE A 34 10.61 29.71 25.46
N SER A 35 9.96 28.74 24.79
CA SER A 35 8.67 28.98 24.14
C SER A 35 7.60 29.39 25.15
N ASN A 36 7.50 28.66 26.27
CA ASN A 36 6.48 28.92 27.29
C ASN A 36 6.61 30.29 27.97
N ASN A 37 7.82 30.83 28.14
CA ASN A 37 8.02 32.14 28.76
C ASN A 37 7.77 33.32 27.81
N LEU A 38 8.09 33.19 26.51
CA LEU A 38 7.77 34.21 25.50
C LEU A 38 6.25 34.35 25.28
N TYR A 39 5.51 33.24 25.30
CA TYR A 39 4.05 33.25 25.16
C TYR A 39 3.32 33.82 26.40
N LYS A 40 3.79 33.51 27.63
CA LYS A 40 3.19 34.06 28.86
C LYS A 40 3.37 35.56 29.00
N HIS A 41 4.49 36.11 28.54
CA HIS A 41 4.76 37.54 28.65
C HIS A 41 3.91 38.40 27.69
N GLN A 42 3.49 37.86 26.54
CA GLN A 42 2.55 38.52 25.63
C GLN A 42 1.10 38.49 26.14
N SER A 43 0.67 37.39 26.78
CA SER A 43 -0.70 37.23 27.25
C SER A 43 -1.08 38.20 28.39
N SER A 44 -0.14 38.57 29.27
CA SER A 44 -0.45 39.50 30.36
C SER A 44 -0.55 40.96 29.91
N LEU A 45 0.03 41.31 28.76
CA LEU A 45 -0.03 42.67 28.20
C LEU A 45 -1.38 43.01 27.56
N PHE A 46 -2.21 42.02 27.19
CA PHE A 46 -3.41 42.23 26.35
C PHE A 46 -4.74 41.82 26.99
N GLY A 47 -4.77 41.44 28.28
CA GLY A 47 -6.02 41.34 29.05
C GLY A 47 -7.07 40.35 28.51
N TYR A 48 -6.67 39.29 27.80
CA TYR A 48 -7.60 38.25 27.36
C TYR A 48 -7.92 37.29 28.51
N SER A 49 -9.21 37.10 28.81
CA SER A 49 -9.70 36.06 29.71
C SER A 49 -9.55 34.68 29.06
N GLU A 50 -8.98 33.71 29.78
CA GLU A 50 -8.86 32.32 29.33
C GLU A 50 -10.23 31.62 29.30
N GLU A 51 -10.93 31.68 28.17
CA GLU A 51 -11.80 30.58 27.78
C GLU A 51 -10.91 29.47 27.20
N THR A 52 -10.63 28.45 28.02
CA THR A 52 -9.94 27.24 27.58
C THR A 52 -10.85 26.44 26.65
N LYS A 53 -10.92 26.86 25.38
CA LYS A 53 -11.29 25.95 24.30
C LYS A 53 -10.25 24.84 24.31
N LYS A 54 -10.67 23.66 24.76
CA LYS A 54 -9.96 22.40 24.61
C LYS A 54 -9.70 22.23 23.11
N THR A 55 -8.55 22.69 22.63
CA THR A 55 -8.06 22.38 21.30
C THR A 55 -7.77 20.90 21.32
N GLU A 56 -8.75 20.09 20.91
CA GLU A 56 -8.48 18.70 20.54
C GLU A 56 -7.36 18.74 19.51
N SER A 57 -6.19 18.23 19.90
CA SER A 57 -5.08 18.04 18.97
C SER A 57 -5.60 17.17 17.83
N LEU A 58 -5.51 17.66 16.59
CA LEU A 58 -5.89 16.90 15.41
C LEU A 58 -5.21 15.52 15.45
N PRO A 59 -5.90 14.44 15.03
CA PRO A 59 -5.29 13.11 15.02
C PRO A 59 -4.04 13.11 14.15
N LYS A 60 -3.02 12.36 14.59
CA LYS A 60 -1.81 12.16 13.79
C LYS A 60 -2.20 11.36 12.53
N THR A 61 -1.91 11.93 11.37
CA THR A 61 -2.22 11.33 10.07
C THR A 61 -1.06 10.51 9.50
N GLN A 62 -1.38 9.65 8.54
CA GLN A 62 -0.47 8.87 7.69
C GLN A 62 -0.83 9.09 6.22
N ILE A 63 0.03 8.62 5.31
CA ILE A 63 -0.20 8.73 3.86
C ILE A 63 -0.25 7.35 3.24
N HIS A 64 -1.31 7.09 2.49
CA HIS A 64 -1.37 6.02 1.51
C HIS A 64 -0.99 6.57 0.15
N TYR A 65 0.07 6.02 -0.43
CA TYR A 65 0.42 6.28 -1.82
C TYR A 65 -0.43 5.41 -2.74
N SER A 66 -0.89 6.01 -3.83
CA SER A 66 -1.52 5.28 -4.94
C SER A 66 -0.51 4.30 -5.53
N TYR A 67 -0.96 3.09 -5.83
CA TYR A 67 -0.11 2.05 -6.38
C TYR A 67 -0.66 1.43 -7.67
N VAL A 68 -1.83 1.87 -8.12
CA VAL A 68 -2.41 1.45 -9.40
C VAL A 68 -2.84 2.66 -10.23
N ASN A 69 -2.77 2.52 -11.55
CA ASN A 69 -3.31 3.46 -12.53
C ASN A 69 -4.35 2.74 -13.40
N GLY A 70 -5.20 3.51 -14.08
CA GLY A 70 -6.05 2.98 -15.15
C GLY A 70 -5.30 2.91 -16.48
N TYR A 71 -6.02 2.52 -17.51
CA TYR A 71 -5.52 2.47 -18.88
C TYR A 71 -5.55 3.86 -19.54
N PRO A 72 -4.77 4.09 -20.61
CA PRO A 72 -4.71 5.37 -21.31
C PRO A 72 -6.07 5.90 -21.79
N GLU A 73 -7.03 4.99 -22.03
CA GLU A 73 -8.38 5.32 -22.48
C GLU A 73 -9.29 5.87 -21.36
N GLY A 74 -8.82 5.89 -20.10
CA GLY A 74 -9.58 6.37 -18.94
C GLY A 74 -10.41 5.29 -18.23
N GLU A 75 -10.27 4.03 -18.65
CA GLU A 75 -10.89 2.86 -18.02
C GLU A 75 -10.01 2.29 -16.92
N PHE A 76 -10.62 1.64 -15.93
CA PHE A 76 -9.93 0.78 -14.98
C PHE A 76 -9.93 -0.68 -15.43
N ARG A 77 -10.96 -1.15 -16.14
CA ARG A 77 -11.20 -2.55 -16.53
C ARG A 77 -11.28 -3.51 -15.33
N PRO A 78 -12.21 -3.29 -14.38
CA PRO A 78 -12.26 -4.05 -13.13
C PRO A 78 -12.48 -5.56 -13.34
N ASP A 79 -13.25 -5.95 -14.36
CA ASP A 79 -13.58 -7.34 -14.66
C ASP A 79 -12.58 -8.03 -15.62
N ALA A 80 -11.62 -7.29 -16.17
CA ALA A 80 -10.58 -7.88 -17.00
C ALA A 80 -9.60 -8.71 -16.15
N GLU A 81 -9.11 -9.82 -16.71
CA GLU A 81 -8.02 -10.58 -16.10
C GLU A 81 -6.75 -9.74 -16.08
N ILE A 82 -6.08 -9.68 -14.93
CA ILE A 82 -4.86 -8.90 -14.77
C ILE A 82 -3.62 -9.72 -15.14
N THR A 83 -2.72 -9.12 -15.90
CA THR A 83 -1.49 -9.77 -16.37
C THR A 83 -0.39 -9.78 -15.33
N ARG A 84 0.59 -10.66 -15.53
CA ARG A 84 1.81 -10.72 -14.70
C ARG A 84 2.60 -9.40 -14.73
N ALA A 85 2.70 -8.75 -15.89
CA ALA A 85 3.36 -7.45 -16.01
C ALA A 85 2.64 -6.34 -15.23
N GLU A 86 1.32 -6.32 -15.23
CA GLU A 86 0.53 -5.34 -14.49
C GLU A 86 0.66 -5.52 -12.98
N ILE A 87 0.68 -6.76 -12.49
CA ILE A 87 1.03 -7.04 -11.09
C ILE A 87 2.44 -6.54 -10.76
N ALA A 88 3.43 -6.81 -11.62
CA ALA A 88 4.78 -6.31 -11.38
C ALA A 88 4.82 -4.79 -11.24
N SER A 89 4.10 -4.07 -12.11
CA SER A 89 4.00 -2.61 -12.09
C SER A 89 3.27 -2.08 -10.86
N ILE A 90 2.18 -2.73 -10.44
CA ILE A 90 1.44 -2.40 -9.21
C ILE A 90 2.35 -2.48 -7.98
N PHE A 91 3.11 -3.57 -7.84
CA PHE A 91 3.99 -3.74 -6.69
C PHE A 91 5.21 -2.82 -6.73
N GLU A 92 5.72 -2.48 -7.92
CA GLU A 92 6.72 -1.41 -8.02
C GLU A 92 6.16 -0.07 -7.51
N GLY A 93 4.90 0.24 -7.82
CA GLY A 93 4.19 1.42 -7.29
C GLY A 93 4.09 1.44 -5.75
N LEU A 94 3.99 0.28 -5.10
CA LEU A 94 4.04 0.17 -3.64
C LEU A 94 5.43 0.45 -3.05
N LEU A 95 6.48 0.44 -3.89
CA LEU A 95 7.89 0.48 -3.48
C LEU A 95 8.57 1.81 -3.88
N VAL A 96 7.79 2.84 -4.24
CA VAL A 96 8.27 4.18 -4.62
C VAL A 96 9.18 4.76 -3.54
N GLY A 97 10.36 5.22 -3.97
CA GLY A 97 11.39 5.81 -3.10
C GLY A 97 12.60 4.92 -2.82
N GLN A 98 12.56 3.64 -3.23
CA GLN A 98 13.75 2.79 -3.20
C GLN A 98 14.67 3.09 -4.38
N THR A 99 15.97 3.26 -4.11
CA THR A 99 16.96 3.56 -5.13
C THR A 99 17.39 2.27 -5.84
N PHE A 100 17.26 2.29 -7.17
CA PHE A 100 17.69 1.19 -8.02
C PHE A 100 19.10 1.44 -8.54
N TYR A 101 20.08 0.78 -7.92
CA TYR A 101 21.42 0.67 -8.49
C TYR A 101 21.87 -0.78 -8.40
N ASP A 102 21.57 -1.57 -9.43
CA ASP A 102 22.27 -2.82 -9.64
C ASP A 102 22.51 -3.08 -11.12
N LYS A 103 23.78 -3.31 -11.45
CA LYS A 103 24.35 -3.50 -12.80
C LYS A 103 24.16 -4.92 -13.35
N ASN A 104 23.65 -5.86 -12.57
CA ASN A 104 23.36 -7.20 -13.06
C ASN A 104 22.00 -7.21 -13.76
N GLU A 105 21.97 -7.38 -15.08
CA GLU A 105 20.73 -7.44 -15.86
C GLU A 105 20.08 -8.82 -15.70
N ILE A 106 18.79 -8.85 -15.36
CA ILE A 106 17.98 -10.06 -15.49
C ILE A 106 17.42 -10.04 -16.90
N HIS A 107 17.66 -11.12 -17.65
CA HIS A 107 17.16 -11.25 -19.02
C HIS A 107 16.12 -12.37 -19.09
N PHE A 108 14.94 -12.01 -19.57
CA PHE A 108 13.93 -12.97 -20.06
C PHE A 108 13.84 -12.86 -21.58
N LEU A 109 13.53 -13.96 -22.25
CA LEU A 109 13.47 -14.04 -23.71
C LEU A 109 12.32 -13.21 -24.32
N ASP A 110 11.32 -12.87 -23.51
CA ASP A 110 10.09 -12.18 -23.88
C ASP A 110 9.90 -10.81 -23.18
N VAL A 111 10.98 -10.24 -22.64
CA VAL A 111 10.98 -8.94 -21.97
C VAL A 111 12.07 -8.06 -22.57
N ASN A 112 11.68 -7.08 -23.38
CA ASN A 112 12.58 -6.16 -24.07
C ASN A 112 12.78 -4.89 -23.24
N ALA A 113 13.95 -4.26 -23.35
CA ALA A 113 14.29 -3.04 -22.59
C ALA A 113 13.35 -1.84 -22.86
N GLU A 114 12.67 -1.84 -24.01
CA GLU A 114 11.72 -0.79 -24.42
C GLU A 114 10.28 -1.07 -23.95
N ASP A 115 10.00 -2.27 -23.41
CA ASP A 115 8.67 -2.61 -22.91
C ASP A 115 8.34 -1.77 -21.67
N TRP A 116 7.10 -1.29 -21.58
CA TRP A 116 6.65 -0.45 -20.45
C TRP A 116 6.80 -1.13 -19.08
N TYR A 117 6.76 -2.47 -19.06
CA TYR A 117 6.91 -3.30 -17.86
C TYR A 117 8.35 -3.74 -17.58
N TYR A 118 9.32 -3.45 -18.46
CA TYR A 118 10.69 -3.95 -18.34
C TYR A 118 11.28 -3.68 -16.96
N ARG A 119 11.15 -2.43 -16.52
CA ARG A 119 11.66 -1.97 -15.23
C ARG A 119 10.99 -2.71 -14.07
N SER A 120 9.66 -2.78 -14.07
CA SER A 120 8.89 -3.40 -13.00
C SER A 120 9.17 -4.90 -12.90
N VAL A 121 9.20 -5.61 -14.03
CA VAL A 121 9.51 -7.05 -14.10
C VAL A 121 10.92 -7.33 -13.60
N THR A 122 11.90 -6.56 -14.08
CA THR A 122 13.29 -6.70 -13.64
C THR A 122 13.41 -6.47 -12.14
N PHE A 123 12.77 -5.42 -11.63
CA PHE A 123 12.81 -5.09 -10.21
C PHE A 123 12.18 -6.18 -9.35
N MET A 124 10.95 -6.57 -9.64
CA MET A 124 10.22 -7.60 -8.88
C MET A 124 10.93 -8.95 -8.90
N THR A 125 11.61 -9.27 -10.00
CA THR A 125 12.43 -10.49 -10.10
C THR A 125 13.70 -10.38 -9.26
N LYS A 126 14.41 -9.24 -9.30
CA LYS A 126 15.61 -9.00 -8.47
C LYS A 126 15.33 -9.05 -6.97
N GLN A 127 14.17 -8.56 -6.55
CA GLN A 127 13.75 -8.65 -5.14
C GLN A 127 13.29 -10.07 -4.75
N GLY A 128 13.18 -10.99 -5.70
CA GLY A 128 12.69 -12.35 -5.47
C GLY A 128 11.18 -12.42 -5.19
N TYR A 129 10.43 -11.36 -5.50
CA TYR A 129 8.96 -11.33 -5.31
C TYR A 129 8.26 -12.09 -6.43
N MET A 130 8.71 -11.91 -7.67
CA MET A 130 8.24 -12.66 -8.84
C MET A 130 9.39 -13.46 -9.45
N SER A 131 9.04 -14.48 -10.24
CA SER A 131 9.99 -15.31 -10.98
C SER A 131 9.44 -15.60 -12.37
N GLY A 132 10.32 -15.76 -13.35
CA GLY A 132 9.96 -16.35 -14.64
C GLY A 132 9.91 -17.88 -14.56
N TYR A 133 9.69 -18.49 -15.72
CA TYR A 133 9.61 -19.93 -15.93
C TYR A 133 10.99 -20.52 -16.28
N PRO A 134 11.21 -21.83 -16.05
CA PRO A 134 12.49 -22.51 -16.27
C PRO A 134 13.10 -22.33 -17.67
N GLU A 135 12.27 -22.06 -18.68
CA GLU A 135 12.65 -21.87 -20.08
C GLU A 135 13.21 -20.46 -20.37
N GLY A 136 13.30 -19.58 -19.37
CA GLY A 136 13.82 -18.22 -19.52
C GLY A 136 12.78 -17.19 -19.95
N TYR A 137 11.49 -17.51 -19.83
CA TYR A 137 10.37 -16.61 -20.13
C TYR A 137 9.78 -16.03 -18.85
N PHE A 138 9.28 -14.79 -18.91
CA PHE A 138 8.50 -14.21 -17.82
C PHE A 138 6.99 -14.34 -18.04
N GLU A 139 6.57 -14.41 -19.31
CA GLU A 139 5.20 -14.34 -19.80
C GLU A 139 4.44 -13.09 -19.32
N PRO A 140 4.92 -11.88 -19.67
CA PRO A 140 4.42 -10.63 -19.11
C PRO A 140 2.93 -10.39 -19.38
N ASN A 141 2.45 -10.82 -20.55
CA ASN A 141 1.08 -10.60 -21.01
C ASN A 141 0.11 -11.74 -20.62
N MET A 142 0.58 -12.79 -19.94
CA MET A 142 -0.30 -13.84 -19.46
C MET A 142 -1.05 -13.38 -18.20
N PRO A 143 -2.35 -13.69 -18.08
CA PRO A 143 -3.08 -13.54 -16.83
C PRO A 143 -2.39 -14.24 -15.68
N ILE A 144 -2.34 -13.59 -14.52
CA ILE A 144 -1.83 -14.21 -13.29
C ILE A 144 -2.95 -14.95 -12.57
N THR A 145 -2.62 -16.09 -11.98
CA THR A 145 -3.57 -16.86 -11.17
C THR A 145 -3.72 -16.29 -9.75
N ARG A 146 -4.83 -16.65 -9.09
CA ARG A 146 -5.08 -16.29 -7.69
C ARG A 146 -4.00 -16.82 -6.74
N ALA A 147 -3.51 -18.03 -6.96
CA ALA A 147 -2.42 -18.60 -6.17
C ALA A 147 -1.09 -17.87 -6.38
N GLU A 148 -0.73 -17.55 -7.62
CA GLU A 148 0.48 -16.77 -7.90
C GLU A 148 0.45 -15.41 -7.21
N LEU A 149 -0.66 -14.66 -7.28
CA LEU A 149 -0.75 -13.38 -6.59
C LEU A 149 -0.55 -13.52 -5.06
N VAL A 150 -1.11 -14.57 -4.46
CA VAL A 150 -0.89 -14.87 -3.02
C VAL A 150 0.59 -15.14 -2.74
N THR A 151 1.29 -15.86 -3.60
CA THR A 151 2.73 -16.12 -3.43
C THR A 151 3.56 -14.84 -3.52
N VAL A 152 3.18 -13.92 -4.42
CA VAL A 152 3.81 -12.58 -4.54
C VAL A 152 3.58 -11.78 -3.27
N LEU A 153 2.34 -11.74 -2.76
CA LEU A 153 1.97 -11.04 -1.52
C LEU A 153 2.71 -11.59 -0.30
N ARG A 154 2.84 -12.93 -0.19
CA ARG A 154 3.61 -13.57 0.88
C ARG A 154 5.06 -13.08 0.86
N ARG A 155 5.72 -13.13 -0.30
CA ARG A 155 7.12 -12.72 -0.46
C ARG A 155 7.30 -11.23 -0.17
N TYR A 156 6.40 -10.41 -0.67
CA TYR A 156 6.39 -8.96 -0.43
C TYR A 156 6.27 -8.61 1.06
N GLN A 157 5.34 -9.25 1.79
CA GLN A 157 5.16 -9.06 3.23
C GLN A 157 6.24 -9.76 4.08
N ASN A 158 7.12 -10.57 3.46
CA ASN A 158 7.98 -11.52 4.14
C ASN A 158 7.21 -12.35 5.19
N ALA A 159 5.99 -12.76 4.82
CA ALA A 159 5.05 -13.39 5.73
C ALA A 159 5.46 -14.84 6.03
N THR A 160 5.38 -15.19 7.32
CA THR A 160 5.66 -16.53 7.85
C THR A 160 4.43 -17.05 8.59
N GLY A 161 4.27 -18.38 8.66
CA GLY A 161 3.07 -19.02 9.18
C GLY A 161 2.66 -20.22 8.32
N GLY A 162 1.50 -20.82 8.59
CA GLY A 162 1.02 -22.02 7.90
C GLY A 162 1.52 -23.34 8.48
N GLU A 163 2.12 -23.34 9.67
CA GLU A 163 2.58 -24.57 10.33
C GLU A 163 1.46 -25.15 11.20
N GLY A 164 0.77 -26.19 10.70
CA GLY A 164 -0.17 -26.99 11.47
C GLY A 164 -1.66 -26.64 11.31
N GLY A 165 -1.99 -25.70 10.43
CA GLY A 165 -3.39 -25.39 10.08
C GLY A 165 -3.94 -26.24 8.92
N THR A 166 -5.23 -26.04 8.64
CA THR A 166 -5.91 -26.56 7.45
C THR A 166 -6.53 -25.42 6.66
N VAL A 167 -6.42 -25.49 5.33
CA VAL A 167 -7.06 -24.52 4.44
C VAL A 167 -8.58 -24.73 4.50
N GLN A 168 -9.33 -23.63 4.62
CA GLN A 168 -10.80 -23.69 4.77
C GLN A 168 -11.55 -23.85 3.43
N PHE A 169 -10.83 -23.93 2.32
CA PHE A 169 -11.39 -24.03 0.96
C PHE A 169 -11.25 -25.45 0.43
N SER A 170 -12.35 -26.02 -0.06
CA SER A 170 -12.42 -27.43 -0.47
C SER A 170 -11.61 -27.76 -1.72
N ASP A 171 -11.24 -26.76 -2.51
CA ASP A 171 -10.54 -26.89 -3.79
C ASP A 171 -9.03 -26.61 -3.70
N ILE A 172 -8.50 -26.42 -2.48
CA ILE A 172 -7.07 -26.30 -2.24
C ILE A 172 -6.52 -27.66 -1.80
N SER A 173 -5.91 -28.38 -2.74
CA SER A 173 -5.25 -29.66 -2.48
C SER A 173 -3.95 -29.47 -1.69
N PRO A 174 -3.63 -30.32 -0.70
CA PRO A 174 -2.31 -30.40 -0.06
C PRO A 174 -1.14 -30.57 -1.04
N ASP A 175 -1.38 -31.15 -2.21
CA ASP A 175 -0.36 -31.35 -3.26
C ASP A 175 -0.20 -30.14 -4.19
N HIS A 176 -1.00 -29.08 -3.99
CA HIS A 176 -0.89 -27.86 -4.78
C HIS A 176 0.46 -27.18 -4.53
N TRP A 177 1.16 -26.75 -5.58
CA TRP A 177 2.49 -26.14 -5.45
C TRP A 177 2.53 -24.93 -4.51
N ALA A 178 1.43 -24.16 -4.46
CA ALA A 178 1.23 -23.02 -3.58
C ALA A 178 0.56 -23.35 -2.23
N TYR A 179 0.40 -24.63 -1.86
CA TYR A 179 -0.39 -25.03 -0.69
C TYR A 179 0.02 -24.30 0.60
N ASN A 180 1.33 -24.25 0.88
CA ASN A 180 1.84 -23.58 2.09
C ASN A 180 1.58 -22.07 2.09
N ASP A 181 1.67 -21.43 0.92
CA ASP A 181 1.41 -19.99 0.77
C ASP A 181 -0.08 -19.69 0.98
N LEU A 182 -0.94 -20.53 0.42
CA LEU A 182 -2.39 -20.45 0.57
C LEU A 182 -2.85 -20.75 2.00
N LEU A 183 -2.21 -21.71 2.67
CA LEU A 183 -2.49 -22.02 4.07
C LEU A 183 -2.15 -20.84 4.98
N MET A 184 -0.95 -20.29 4.85
CA MET A 184 -0.54 -19.09 5.59
C MET A 184 -1.49 -17.92 5.31
N ALA A 185 -1.81 -17.66 4.03
CA ALA A 185 -2.72 -16.58 3.66
C ALA A 185 -4.14 -16.80 4.22
N SER A 186 -4.59 -18.06 4.30
CA SER A 186 -5.87 -18.40 4.94
C SER A 186 -5.83 -18.11 6.45
N GLU A 187 -4.74 -18.44 7.14
CA GLU A 187 -4.56 -18.19 8.58
C GLU A 187 -4.48 -16.70 8.92
N LEU A 188 -3.85 -15.91 8.04
CA LEU A 188 -3.78 -14.45 8.17
C LEU A 188 -5.08 -13.74 7.75
N GLY A 189 -6.09 -14.48 7.28
CA GLY A 189 -7.37 -13.91 6.85
C GLY A 189 -7.29 -13.13 5.54
N TRP A 190 -6.26 -13.37 4.72
CA TRP A 190 -6.10 -12.73 3.41
C TRP A 190 -7.06 -13.30 2.37
N LEU A 191 -7.31 -14.61 2.44
CA LEU A 191 -8.12 -15.30 1.45
C LEU A 191 -9.61 -15.09 1.71
N LYS A 192 -10.31 -14.60 0.70
CA LYS A 192 -11.78 -14.60 0.62
C LYS A 192 -12.17 -15.46 -0.59
N GLY A 193 -12.86 -16.56 -0.33
CA GLY A 193 -13.40 -17.42 -1.38
C GLY A 193 -14.73 -16.93 -1.92
N TYR A 194 -15.27 -17.69 -2.85
CA TYR A 194 -16.57 -17.44 -3.47
C TYR A 194 -17.71 -18.04 -2.62
N ALA A 195 -18.96 -17.73 -2.99
CA ALA A 195 -20.15 -18.20 -2.28
C ALA A 195 -20.27 -19.74 -2.23
N ASP A 196 -19.63 -20.43 -3.17
CA ASP A 196 -19.54 -21.90 -3.24
C ASP A 196 -18.45 -22.50 -2.33
N LYS A 197 -17.82 -21.68 -1.48
CA LYS A 197 -16.72 -22.04 -0.57
C LYS A 197 -15.42 -22.48 -1.26
N GLN A 198 -15.27 -22.15 -2.54
CA GLN A 198 -14.03 -22.38 -3.29
C GLN A 198 -13.13 -21.13 -3.29
N PHE A 199 -11.82 -21.34 -3.41
CA PHE A 199 -10.86 -20.25 -3.61
C PHE A 199 -10.45 -20.05 -5.07
N ARG A 200 -10.46 -21.13 -5.85
CA ARG A 200 -10.06 -21.25 -7.26
C ARG A 200 -8.59 -20.87 -7.48
N PRO A 201 -7.62 -21.58 -6.86
CA PRO A 201 -6.22 -21.17 -6.86
C PRO A 201 -5.59 -21.05 -8.26
N ASN A 202 -6.04 -21.88 -9.21
CA ASN A 202 -5.52 -21.90 -10.59
C ASN A 202 -6.32 -21.04 -11.57
N ALA A 203 -7.39 -20.38 -11.13
CA ALA A 203 -8.11 -19.45 -11.99
C ALA A 203 -7.33 -18.14 -12.10
N SER A 204 -7.35 -17.53 -13.28
CA SER A 204 -6.96 -16.13 -13.48
C SER A 204 -7.74 -15.23 -12.51
N ILE A 205 -7.08 -14.19 -12.03
CA ILE A 205 -7.72 -13.20 -11.14
C ILE A 205 -8.09 -11.95 -11.94
N THR A 206 -9.26 -11.35 -11.65
CA THR A 206 -9.60 -10.06 -12.26
C THR A 206 -8.82 -8.92 -11.60
N ARG A 207 -8.74 -7.79 -12.29
CA ARG A 207 -8.07 -6.59 -11.78
C ARG A 207 -8.70 -6.10 -10.47
N ALA A 208 -10.03 -6.09 -10.38
CA ALA A 208 -10.74 -5.71 -9.17
C ALA A 208 -10.46 -6.68 -8.01
N GLU A 209 -10.52 -7.99 -8.26
CA GLU A 209 -10.22 -8.99 -7.24
C GLU A 209 -8.78 -8.87 -6.72
N ALA A 210 -7.82 -8.60 -7.62
CA ALA A 210 -6.43 -8.40 -7.25
C ALA A 210 -6.25 -7.20 -6.32
N ILE A 211 -6.84 -6.04 -6.65
CA ILE A 211 -6.74 -4.83 -5.82
C ILE A 211 -7.42 -5.02 -4.46
N THR A 212 -8.62 -5.61 -4.42
CA THR A 212 -9.30 -5.93 -3.16
C THR A 212 -8.48 -6.88 -2.28
N LEU A 213 -7.73 -7.82 -2.88
CA LEU A 213 -6.81 -8.68 -2.13
C LEU A 213 -5.59 -7.89 -1.63
N ILE A 214 -4.97 -7.06 -2.47
CA ILE A 214 -3.80 -6.24 -2.09
C ILE A 214 -4.16 -5.29 -0.96
N ASN A 215 -5.27 -4.54 -1.05
CA ASN A 215 -5.75 -3.65 0.02
C ASN A 215 -5.93 -4.41 1.34
N ARG A 216 -6.55 -5.59 1.30
CA ARG A 216 -6.73 -6.43 2.50
C ARG A 216 -5.40 -6.82 3.13
N VAL A 217 -4.42 -7.23 2.33
CA VAL A 217 -3.08 -7.57 2.84
C VAL A 217 -2.37 -6.36 3.42
N LEU A 218 -2.53 -5.18 2.80
CA LEU A 218 -1.98 -3.91 3.29
C LEU A 218 -2.75 -3.34 4.49
N GLY A 219 -3.90 -3.92 4.86
CA GLY A 219 -4.75 -3.43 5.94
C GLY A 219 -5.53 -2.15 5.59
N ARG A 220 -5.61 -1.81 4.31
CA ARG A 220 -6.34 -0.63 3.80
C ARG A 220 -7.83 -0.91 3.78
N LYS A 221 -8.63 0.02 4.30
CA LYS A 221 -10.07 -0.16 4.49
C LYS A 221 -10.83 1.08 4.06
N PRO A 222 -11.02 1.28 2.73
CA PRO A 222 -11.72 2.46 2.26
C PRO A 222 -13.14 2.49 2.81
N ASP A 223 -13.53 3.64 3.36
CA ASP A 223 -14.90 3.89 3.76
C ASP A 223 -15.62 4.77 2.72
N SER A 224 -16.93 4.54 2.59
CA SER A 224 -17.76 5.24 1.61
C SER A 224 -17.87 6.74 1.86
N ASP A 225 -17.84 7.17 3.13
CA ASP A 225 -18.02 8.58 3.49
C ASP A 225 -16.80 9.40 3.10
N SER A 226 -15.60 8.87 3.32
CA SER A 226 -14.32 9.46 2.90
C SER A 226 -14.27 9.65 1.38
N ILE A 227 -14.67 8.63 0.63
CA ILE A 227 -14.69 8.67 -0.83
C ILE A 227 -15.74 9.67 -1.34
N GLU A 228 -16.96 9.64 -0.81
CA GLU A 228 -18.03 10.55 -1.23
C GLU A 228 -17.71 12.02 -0.93
N LYS A 229 -17.11 12.32 0.25
CA LYS A 229 -16.66 13.67 0.62
C LYS A 229 -15.58 14.21 -0.31
N ASN A 230 -14.80 13.33 -0.92
CA ASN A 230 -13.65 13.69 -1.75
C ASN A 230 -13.85 13.47 -3.26
N LYS A 231 -15.04 13.01 -3.70
CA LYS A 231 -15.31 12.55 -5.08
C LYS A 231 -14.82 13.48 -6.20
N SER A 232 -14.85 14.80 -5.98
CA SER A 232 -14.42 15.79 -6.99
C SER A 232 -12.90 15.90 -7.16
N ARG A 233 -12.12 15.28 -6.27
CA ARG A 233 -10.65 15.30 -6.26
C ARG A 233 -10.06 13.93 -6.60
N LEU A 234 -10.89 12.89 -6.68
CA LEU A 234 -10.45 11.55 -7.01
C LEU A 234 -10.07 11.44 -8.49
N LYS A 235 -9.03 10.67 -8.76
CA LYS A 235 -8.86 10.00 -10.04
C LYS A 235 -9.99 8.98 -10.15
N ASN A 236 -10.88 9.21 -11.09
CA ASN A 236 -12.03 8.35 -11.38
C ASN A 236 -11.82 7.67 -12.73
N PHE A 237 -12.44 6.51 -12.92
CA PHE A 237 -12.42 5.79 -14.19
C PHE A 237 -13.84 5.62 -14.73
N ILE A 238 -13.95 5.46 -16.04
CA ILE A 238 -15.25 5.51 -16.74
C ILE A 238 -16.16 4.32 -16.36
N ASP A 239 -15.57 3.20 -15.96
CA ASP A 239 -16.20 1.87 -15.88
C ASP A 239 -16.23 1.27 -14.46
N GLU A 240 -15.93 2.05 -13.42
CA GLU A 240 -15.77 1.51 -12.05
C GLU A 240 -16.78 2.01 -11.01
N LYS A 241 -17.46 3.14 -11.28
CA LYS A 241 -18.30 3.82 -10.27
C LYS A 241 -19.40 2.94 -9.66
N ASP A 242 -20.07 2.14 -10.49
CA ASP A 242 -21.16 1.25 -10.05
C ASP A 242 -20.66 -0.18 -9.77
N HIS A 243 -19.34 -0.40 -9.82
CA HIS A 243 -18.73 -1.70 -9.64
C HIS A 243 -18.59 -2.04 -8.14
N TRP A 244 -18.72 -3.32 -7.77
CA TRP A 244 -18.66 -3.76 -6.37
C TRP A 244 -17.32 -3.43 -5.68
N ALA A 245 -16.25 -3.26 -6.46
CA ALA A 245 -14.92 -2.91 -5.99
C ALA A 245 -14.61 -1.40 -6.07
N HIS A 246 -15.60 -0.53 -6.34
CA HIS A 246 -15.41 0.93 -6.46
C HIS A 246 -14.55 1.52 -5.33
N LEU A 247 -14.85 1.16 -4.08
CA LEU A 247 -14.12 1.68 -2.92
C LEU A 247 -12.66 1.22 -2.90
N ASP A 248 -12.40 -0.06 -3.20
CA ASP A 248 -11.06 -0.63 -3.28
C ASP A 248 -10.23 0.00 -4.43
N ILE A 249 -10.89 0.29 -5.56
CA ILE A 249 -10.28 0.96 -6.71
C ILE A 249 -9.90 2.41 -6.34
N CYS A 250 -10.80 3.13 -5.67
CA CYS A 250 -10.52 4.49 -5.17
C CYS A 250 -9.32 4.50 -4.23
N GLU A 251 -9.29 3.58 -3.25
CA GLU A 251 -8.18 3.40 -2.30
C GLU A 251 -6.83 3.20 -3.00
N ALA A 252 -6.80 2.33 -3.99
CA ALA A 252 -5.57 1.97 -4.67
C ALA A 252 -5.07 3.06 -5.63
N ALA A 253 -5.98 3.78 -6.27
CA ALA A 253 -5.68 4.71 -7.36
C ALA A 253 -5.41 6.16 -6.91
N ASN A 254 -5.67 6.47 -5.63
CA ASN A 254 -5.59 7.84 -5.12
C ASN A 254 -4.60 7.94 -3.96
N THR A 255 -3.62 8.83 -4.08
CA THR A 255 -2.75 9.16 -2.94
C THR A 255 -3.53 10.03 -1.98
N HIS A 256 -3.58 9.66 -0.70
CA HIS A 256 -4.38 10.38 0.28
C HIS A 256 -3.77 10.31 1.68
N GLU A 257 -4.11 11.31 2.47
CA GLU A 257 -3.81 11.36 3.90
C GLU A 257 -4.99 10.82 4.69
N TYR A 258 -4.71 10.04 5.73
CA TYR A 258 -5.73 9.40 6.55
C TYR A 258 -5.34 9.30 8.03
N TYR A 259 -6.30 8.98 8.89
CA TYR A 259 -6.07 8.45 10.22
C TYR A 259 -7.01 7.27 10.50
N ILE A 260 -6.69 6.45 11.50
CA ILE A 260 -7.58 5.37 11.95
C ILE A 260 -8.41 5.88 13.14
N ASP A 261 -9.74 5.77 13.04
CA ASP A 261 -10.65 6.18 14.12
C ASP A 261 -10.76 5.12 15.25
N SER A 262 -11.59 5.40 16.26
CA SER A 262 -11.80 4.48 17.38
C SER A 262 -12.51 3.18 17.00
N GLU A 263 -13.17 3.14 15.85
CA GLU A 263 -13.88 1.98 15.31
C GLU A 263 -13.01 1.18 14.33
N ASN A 264 -11.74 1.57 14.16
CA ASN A 264 -10.78 0.96 13.24
C ASN A 264 -11.15 1.15 11.75
N ASN A 265 -11.83 2.26 11.44
CA ASN A 265 -12.08 2.74 10.08
C ASN A 265 -10.98 3.71 9.65
N GLU A 266 -10.72 3.72 8.35
CA GLU A 266 -9.70 4.58 7.74
C GLU A 266 -10.33 5.87 7.21
N ILE A 267 -10.16 6.98 7.93
CA ILE A 267 -10.79 8.26 7.58
C ILE A 267 -9.84 9.11 6.76
N TRP A 268 -10.22 9.43 5.52
CA TRP A 268 -9.42 10.27 4.63
C TRP A 268 -9.60 11.75 4.97
N THR A 269 -8.48 12.45 5.16
CA THR A 269 -8.47 13.88 5.49
C THR A 269 -8.19 14.74 4.26
N ARG A 270 -7.41 14.24 3.29
CA ARG A 270 -6.99 15.02 2.13
C ARG A 270 -6.53 14.12 0.97
N ILE A 271 -6.96 14.45 -0.24
CA ILE A 271 -6.43 13.88 -1.48
C ILE A 271 -5.17 14.62 -1.90
N LEU A 272 -4.15 13.85 -2.28
CA LEU A 272 -2.79 14.31 -2.64
C LEU A 272 -2.39 13.82 -4.03
N ASN A 273 -3.35 13.63 -4.94
CA ASN A 273 -3.06 13.31 -6.32
C ASN A 273 -2.28 14.46 -6.96
N TYR A 274 -1.15 14.14 -7.60
CA TYR A 274 -0.29 15.06 -8.35
C TYR A 274 -0.47 14.87 -9.86
#